data_AF-A0A9C9U2M0-F1
#
_entry.id   AF-A0A9C9U2M0-F1
#
_cell.length_a   1.000
_cell.length_b   1.000
_cell.length_c   1.000
_cell.angle_alpha   90.00
_cell.angle_beta   90.00
_cell.angle_gamma   90.00
#
_symmetry.space_group_name_H-M   'P 1'
#
loop_
_entity.id
_entity.type
_entity.pdbx_description
1 polymer ?
#
loop_
_entity_poly.entity_id
_entity_poly.type
_entity_poly.pdbx_seq_one_letter_code
_entity_poly.pdbx_strand_id
1 'polypeptide(L)'
;MRTINSLTQVILWLLLMAGCGSQLVKEGTPQQSVVWADDGSDVAVVGVRIADNSSQQHQFQHQIVVQNIDGSGRRTITEWRDYRHGRLFYMKQAGYFVVESLLDNGARRFDKIALNGNEILIIETPDNKHQPCQNAERQPPAQVDHSVIPSPDGLQLAHIYSPLCGKVTVEFLHANNLNLFDNQTLDIDGPMKATWHPDGYVILATNNSGKAWKIAPLSAPQPMTSPECLSPVTTSSEISLEGQQVYFEGEQLVTKNIGSQKAFGCQ
;
A
#
# COMPACT_ATOMS: atom_id res chain seq x y z
N MET A 1 -85.86 6.14 -6.36
CA MET A 1 -85.47 6.54 -7.73
C MET A 1 -83.99 6.88 -7.67
N ARG A 2 -83.07 6.04 -8.21
CA ARG A 2 -82.60 6.00 -9.63
C ARG A 2 -82.17 7.40 -10.09
N THR A 3 -80.96 7.70 -10.56
CA THR A 3 -79.95 6.96 -11.36
C THR A 3 -78.67 7.83 -11.37
N ILE A 4 -77.46 7.30 -11.08
CA ILE A 4 -76.39 6.87 -12.01
C ILE A 4 -76.19 7.77 -13.24
N ASN A 5 -74.98 8.35 -13.36
CA ASN A 5 -74.14 8.55 -14.56
C ASN A 5 -73.19 9.75 -14.32
N SER A 6 -71.94 9.84 -14.75
CA SER A 6 -71.08 8.96 -15.56
C SER A 6 -69.75 9.70 -15.81
N LEU A 7 -68.70 8.91 -16.02
CA LEU A 7 -67.60 9.13 -16.97
C LEU A 7 -66.51 10.21 -16.71
N THR A 8 -65.30 9.66 -16.46
CA THR A 8 -64.02 9.91 -17.15
C THR A 8 -63.42 11.32 -17.17
N GLN A 9 -62.26 11.43 -16.53
CA GLN A 9 -61.13 12.14 -17.16
C GLN A 9 -59.81 11.42 -16.86
N VAL A 10 -59.27 10.82 -17.92
CA VAL A 10 -57.93 10.26 -18.02
C VAL A 10 -56.97 11.42 -18.33
N ILE A 11 -56.02 11.70 -17.43
CA ILE A 11 -54.82 12.50 -17.71
C ILE A 11 -53.69 11.75 -17.01
N LEU A 12 -53.01 10.82 -17.69
CA LEU A 12 -51.80 11.08 -18.48
C LEU A 12 -50.72 11.87 -17.71
N TRP A 13 -50.19 11.26 -16.64
CA TRP A 13 -48.84 11.58 -16.14
C TRP A 13 -47.90 10.43 -16.49
N LEU A 14 -47.48 10.45 -17.75
CA LEU A 14 -46.29 9.76 -18.24
C LEU A 14 -45.04 10.53 -17.76
N LEU A 15 -44.02 9.77 -17.39
CA LEU A 15 -42.59 10.10 -17.54
C LEU A 15 -42.01 11.17 -16.59
N LEU A 16 -41.79 10.78 -15.34
CA LEU A 16 -40.51 11.07 -14.70
C LEU A 16 -39.75 9.76 -14.58
N MET A 17 -39.12 9.38 -15.69
CA MET A 17 -37.99 8.46 -15.68
C MET A 17 -36.94 9.10 -14.77
N ALA A 18 -36.91 8.69 -13.50
CA ALA A 18 -35.70 8.74 -12.71
C ALA A 18 -34.69 7.85 -13.44
N GLY A 19 -34.01 8.44 -14.41
CA GLY A 19 -32.79 7.89 -14.96
C GLY A 19 -31.84 7.78 -13.80
N CYS A 20 -31.77 6.58 -13.20
CA CYS A 20 -30.56 6.06 -12.62
C CYS A 20 -29.49 6.15 -13.71
N GLY A 21 -28.86 7.32 -13.80
CA GLY A 21 -27.54 7.45 -14.38
C GLY A 21 -26.64 6.66 -13.46
N SER A 22 -26.58 5.35 -13.68
CA SER A 22 -25.44 4.56 -13.27
C SER A 22 -24.24 5.32 -13.84
N GLN A 23 -23.54 6.07 -12.99
CA GLN A 23 -22.19 6.47 -13.29
C GLN A 23 -21.45 5.15 -13.51
N LEU A 24 -21.35 4.77 -14.79
CA LEU A 24 -20.34 3.86 -15.26
C LEU A 24 -19.04 4.48 -14.78
N VAL A 25 -18.59 4.04 -13.60
CA VAL A 25 -17.22 4.23 -13.15
C VAL A 25 -16.40 3.66 -14.30
N LYS A 26 -15.78 4.58 -15.05
CA LYS A 26 -15.04 4.27 -16.26
C LYS A 26 -13.91 3.33 -15.83
N GLU A 27 -14.14 2.05 -16.09
CA GLU A 27 -13.21 0.97 -15.79
C GLU A 27 -11.90 1.31 -16.50
N GLY A 28 -10.83 1.55 -15.72
CA GLY A 28 -9.49 1.75 -16.25
C GLY A 28 -8.87 3.13 -16.12
N THR A 29 -9.32 4.03 -15.22
CA THR A 29 -8.44 5.16 -14.85
C THR A 29 -7.26 4.60 -14.05
N PRO A 30 -6.02 4.70 -14.52
CA PRO A 30 -4.87 4.12 -13.83
C PRO A 30 -4.78 4.68 -12.42
N GLN A 31 -4.71 3.81 -11.40
CA GLN A 31 -4.61 4.24 -10.02
C GLN A 31 -3.24 4.90 -9.80
N GLN A 32 -3.23 6.23 -9.76
CA GLN A 32 -2.05 7.01 -9.36
C GLN A 32 -1.84 6.85 -7.85
N SER A 33 -0.59 6.65 -7.45
CA SER A 33 -0.21 6.58 -6.03
C SER A 33 0.64 7.79 -5.69
N VAL A 34 0.51 8.29 -4.46
CA VAL A 34 1.32 9.37 -3.92
C VAL A 34 1.67 9.08 -2.48
N VAL A 35 2.92 9.35 -2.11
CA VAL A 35 3.40 9.29 -0.73
C VAL A 35 4.26 10.50 -0.42
N TRP A 36 4.18 10.97 0.83
CA TRP A 36 5.14 11.92 1.38
C TRP A 36 6.52 11.29 1.52
N ALA A 37 7.56 12.10 1.32
CA ALA A 37 8.88 11.80 1.86
C ALA A 37 8.82 11.61 3.37
N ASP A 38 9.72 10.81 3.91
CA ASP A 38 9.95 10.62 5.35
C ASP A 38 10.18 11.94 6.13
N ASP A 39 10.67 12.99 5.46
CA ASP A 39 10.87 14.33 6.02
C ASP A 39 9.70 15.30 5.78
N GLY A 40 8.63 14.87 5.10
CA GLY A 40 7.44 15.69 4.80
C GLY A 40 7.66 16.84 3.81
N SER A 41 8.83 16.95 3.18
CA SER A 41 9.18 18.14 2.38
C SER A 41 8.68 18.13 0.94
N ASP A 42 8.59 16.95 0.32
CA ASP A 42 8.05 16.75 -1.02
C ASP A 42 7.34 15.39 -1.11
N VAL A 43 6.77 15.10 -2.28
CA VAL A 43 6.03 13.85 -2.51
C VAL A 43 6.65 13.05 -3.65
N ALA A 44 6.48 11.73 -3.58
CA ALA A 44 6.70 10.82 -4.68
C ALA A 44 5.36 10.45 -5.31
N VAL A 45 5.27 10.54 -6.63
CA VAL A 45 4.08 10.23 -7.42
C VAL A 45 4.41 9.09 -8.37
N VAL A 46 3.53 8.10 -8.42
CA VAL A 46 3.59 7.01 -9.40
C VAL A 46 2.64 7.33 -10.56
N GLY A 47 3.24 7.71 -11.68
CA GLY A 47 2.53 7.79 -12.96
C GLY A 47 2.32 6.40 -13.53
N VAL A 48 1.12 6.09 -14.00
CA VAL A 48 0.79 4.79 -14.61
C VAL A 48 0.25 5.02 -16.01
N ARG A 49 0.69 4.21 -16.97
CA ARG A 49 0.14 4.17 -18.33
C ARG A 49 -0.11 2.73 -18.77
N ILE A 50 -1.01 2.56 -19.72
CA ILE A 50 -1.24 1.28 -20.39
C ILE A 50 -0.48 1.36 -21.71
N ALA A 51 0.49 0.46 -21.90
CA ALA A 51 1.16 0.32 -23.18
C ALA A 51 0.26 -0.49 -24.12
N ASP A 52 -0.04 0.07 -25.29
CA ASP A 52 -0.74 -0.63 -26.36
C ASP A 52 0.22 -1.62 -27.00
N ASN A 53 0.14 -2.88 -26.61
CA ASN A 53 0.78 -3.98 -27.31
C ASN A 53 -0.25 -4.65 -28.23
N SER A 54 0.13 -4.98 -29.46
CA SER A 54 -0.78 -5.53 -30.48
C SER A 54 -1.37 -6.91 -30.13
N SER A 55 -0.87 -7.54 -29.07
CA SER A 55 -1.45 -8.73 -28.43
C SER A 55 -2.38 -8.29 -27.29
N GLN A 56 -3.58 -8.88 -27.18
CA GLN A 56 -4.71 -8.53 -26.30
C GLN A 56 -4.46 -8.46 -24.76
N GLN A 57 -3.22 -8.37 -24.30
CA GLN A 57 -2.84 -8.24 -22.89
C GLN A 57 -2.37 -6.81 -22.61
N HIS A 58 -3.15 -6.07 -21.82
CA HIS A 58 -2.78 -4.73 -21.37
C HIS A 58 -1.52 -4.82 -20.48
N GLN A 59 -0.42 -4.23 -20.96
CA GLN A 59 0.82 -4.12 -20.20
C GLN A 59 0.80 -2.79 -19.44
N PHE A 60 0.69 -2.87 -18.12
CA PHE A 60 0.77 -1.69 -17.26
C PHE A 60 2.23 -1.30 -17.08
N GLN A 61 2.52 -0.03 -17.28
CA GLN A 61 3.81 0.55 -17.00
C GLN A 61 3.68 1.63 -15.94
N HIS A 62 4.67 1.75 -15.06
CA HIS A 62 4.73 2.82 -14.07
C HIS A 62 6.05 3.57 -14.09
N GLN A 63 6.01 4.84 -13.70
CA GLN A 63 7.17 5.72 -13.56
C GLN A 63 7.06 6.47 -12.24
N ILE A 64 8.18 6.58 -11.53
CA ILE A 64 8.26 7.35 -10.29
C ILE A 64 8.80 8.73 -10.62
N VAL A 65 8.08 9.74 -10.16
CA VAL A 65 8.51 11.14 -10.17
C VAL A 65 8.45 11.68 -8.74
N VAL A 66 9.27 12.69 -8.44
CA VAL A 66 9.08 13.48 -7.21
C VAL A 66 8.80 14.92 -7.56
N GLN A 67 8.02 15.59 -6.74
CA GLN A 67 7.63 16.99 -6.92
C GLN A 67 7.20 17.59 -5.57
N ASN A 68 7.24 18.91 -5.48
CA ASN A 68 6.58 19.64 -4.40
C ASN A 68 5.05 19.46 -4.51
N ILE A 69 4.32 19.77 -3.43
CA ILE A 69 2.86 19.62 -3.40
C ILE A 69 2.14 20.49 -4.44
N ASP A 70 2.72 21.65 -4.79
CA ASP A 70 2.22 22.55 -5.83
C ASP A 70 2.60 22.10 -7.26
N GLY A 71 3.25 20.95 -7.40
CA GLY A 71 3.72 20.40 -8.67
C GLY A 71 5.05 20.98 -9.17
N SER A 72 5.62 21.97 -8.48
CA SER A 72 6.93 22.52 -8.81
C SER A 72 8.06 21.54 -8.46
N GLY A 73 9.26 21.78 -9.00
CA GLY A 73 10.42 20.92 -8.73
C GLY A 73 10.29 19.49 -9.26
N ARG A 74 9.34 19.24 -10.17
CA ARG A 74 9.09 17.91 -10.72
C ARG A 74 10.32 17.34 -11.40
N ARG A 75 10.76 16.16 -10.95
CA ARG A 75 11.85 15.39 -11.57
C ARG A 75 11.49 13.92 -11.67
N THR A 76 11.88 13.31 -12.78
CA THR A 76 11.73 11.87 -12.99
C THR A 76 12.83 11.11 -12.26
N ILE A 77 12.46 10.02 -11.58
CA ILE A 77 13.39 9.12 -10.88
C ILE A 77 13.68 7.89 -11.72
N THR A 78 12.64 7.28 -12.31
CA THR A 78 12.77 6.04 -13.09
C THR A 78 12.32 6.24 -14.52
N GLU A 79 12.82 5.40 -15.42
CA GLU A 79 12.13 5.15 -16.69
C GLU A 79 10.78 4.44 -16.44
N TRP A 80 10.02 4.22 -17.52
CA TRP A 80 8.82 3.41 -17.46
C TRP A 80 9.16 1.94 -17.21
N ARG A 81 8.64 1.38 -16.12
CA ARG A 81 8.88 0.01 -15.65
C ARG A 81 7.72 -0.89 -16.04
N ASP A 82 8.02 -2.09 -16.53
CA ASP A 82 7.06 -3.05 -17.12
C ASP A 82 6.28 -3.88 -16.09
N TYR A 83 5.79 -3.25 -15.04
CA TYR A 83 5.07 -3.92 -13.96
C TYR A 83 3.91 -3.05 -13.44
N ARG A 84 2.91 -3.68 -12.83
CA ARG A 84 1.92 -2.93 -12.04
C ARG A 84 2.60 -2.47 -10.75
N HIS A 85 2.34 -1.22 -10.34
CA HIS A 85 2.81 -0.72 -9.05
C HIS A 85 2.01 -1.33 -7.89
N GLY A 86 2.70 -1.69 -6.81
CA GLY A 86 2.13 -2.13 -5.52
C GLY A 86 2.20 -1.01 -4.47
N ARG A 87 3.14 -1.11 -3.53
CA ARG A 87 3.48 -0.10 -2.52
C ARG A 87 4.70 0.74 -2.93
N LEU A 88 4.76 1.97 -2.42
CA LEU A 88 5.89 2.89 -2.55
C LEU A 88 6.22 3.49 -1.19
N PHE A 89 7.50 3.53 -0.85
CA PHE A 89 8.04 4.28 0.30
C PHE A 89 9.17 5.19 -0.18
N TYR A 90 9.18 6.44 0.28
CA TYR A 90 10.15 7.46 -0.10
C TYR A 90 10.97 7.90 1.13
N MET A 91 12.15 7.31 1.29
CA MET A 91 13.10 7.60 2.36
C MET A 91 14.12 8.64 1.85
N LYS A 92 13.67 9.89 1.74
CA LYS A 92 14.45 10.99 1.17
C LYS A 92 15.70 11.25 1.98
N GLN A 93 15.63 11.25 3.31
CA GLN A 93 16.79 11.48 4.16
C GLN A 93 17.87 10.40 3.97
N ALA A 94 17.44 9.16 3.71
CA ALA A 94 18.34 8.03 3.43
C ALA A 94 18.69 7.88 1.93
N GLY A 95 18.09 8.67 1.05
CA GLY A 95 18.43 8.77 -0.36
C GLY A 95 17.86 7.68 -1.27
N TYR A 96 16.72 7.06 -0.94
CA TYR A 96 16.14 5.99 -1.75
C TYR A 96 14.61 5.84 -1.65
N PHE A 97 14.07 4.99 -2.52
CA PHE A 97 12.71 4.46 -2.50
C PHE A 97 12.74 2.95 -2.25
N VAL A 98 11.71 2.43 -1.58
CA VAL A 98 11.36 1.00 -1.65
C VAL A 98 10.11 0.90 -2.49
N VAL A 99 10.17 0.08 -3.54
CA VAL A 99 9.09 -0.04 -4.52
C VAL A 99 8.69 -1.50 -4.63
N GLU A 100 7.40 -1.78 -4.45
CA GLU A 100 6.82 -3.06 -4.78
C GLU A 100 6.24 -3.01 -6.20
N SER A 101 6.60 -4.00 -6.99
CA SER A 101 6.08 -4.26 -8.33
C SER A 101 5.32 -5.57 -8.31
N LEU A 102 4.10 -5.59 -8.85
CA LEU A 102 3.27 -6.78 -8.98
C LEU A 102 3.49 -7.41 -10.35
N LEU A 103 3.92 -8.67 -10.35
CA LEU A 103 4.21 -9.46 -11.55
C LEU A 103 2.95 -10.19 -12.03
N ASP A 104 2.89 -10.48 -13.33
CA ASP A 104 1.72 -11.12 -13.97
C ASP A 104 1.43 -12.54 -13.44
N ASN A 105 2.45 -13.24 -12.94
CA ASN A 105 2.32 -14.55 -12.29
C ASN A 105 1.86 -14.45 -10.82
N GLY A 106 1.60 -13.24 -10.32
CA GLY A 106 1.20 -12.96 -8.95
C GLY A 106 2.34 -12.89 -7.93
N ALA A 107 3.59 -13.10 -8.36
CA ALA A 107 4.75 -12.77 -7.55
C ALA A 107 4.84 -11.25 -7.34
N ARG A 108 5.56 -10.87 -6.29
CA ARG A 108 5.86 -9.47 -5.96
C ARG A 108 7.36 -9.29 -6.03
N ARG A 109 7.81 -8.17 -6.56
CA ARG A 109 9.21 -7.80 -6.62
C ARG A 109 9.41 -6.52 -5.84
N PHE A 110 10.35 -6.52 -4.91
CA PHE A 110 10.69 -5.37 -4.09
C PHE A 110 12.06 -4.86 -4.52
N ASP A 111 12.12 -3.61 -4.93
CA ASP A 111 13.34 -2.95 -5.38
C ASP A 111 13.67 -1.77 -4.48
N LYS A 112 14.97 -1.57 -4.24
CA LYS A 112 15.52 -0.34 -3.70
C LYS A 112 15.95 0.53 -4.87
N ILE A 113 15.39 1.73 -4.99
CA ILE A 113 15.73 2.67 -6.06
C ILE A 113 16.37 3.90 -5.44
N ALA A 114 17.63 4.19 -5.77
CA ALA A 114 18.29 5.40 -5.31
C ALA A 114 17.68 6.66 -5.98
N LEU A 115 17.89 7.84 -5.39
CA LEU A 115 17.34 9.10 -5.94
C LEU A 115 17.84 9.48 -7.35
N ASN A 116 18.88 8.82 -7.84
CA ASN A 116 19.42 8.96 -9.20
C ASN A 116 18.86 7.90 -10.18
N GLY A 117 17.92 7.06 -9.75
CA GLY A 117 17.30 6.01 -10.56
C GLY A 117 18.01 4.65 -10.54
N ASN A 118 19.16 4.52 -9.86
CA ASN A 118 19.85 3.23 -9.76
C ASN A 118 19.00 2.23 -8.95
N GLU A 119 18.70 1.08 -9.56
CA GLU A 119 17.83 0.05 -9.00
C GLU A 119 18.64 -1.15 -8.50
N ILE A 120 18.28 -1.65 -7.31
CA ILE A 120 18.81 -2.88 -6.72
C ILE A 120 17.63 -3.73 -6.28
N LEU A 121 17.54 -4.95 -6.80
CA LEU A 121 16.56 -5.94 -6.34
C LEU A 121 16.81 -6.27 -4.87
N ILE A 122 15.79 -6.14 -4.03
CA ILE A 122 15.82 -6.59 -2.64
C ILE A 122 15.40 -8.06 -2.59
N ILE A 123 14.19 -8.35 -3.06
CA ILE A 123 13.65 -9.71 -3.10
C ILE A 123 12.53 -9.84 -4.12
N GLU A 124 12.35 -11.04 -4.66
CA GLU A 124 11.18 -11.44 -5.44
C GLU A 124 10.49 -12.61 -4.74
N THR A 125 9.18 -12.53 -4.57
CA THR A 125 8.40 -13.54 -3.87
C THR A 125 8.12 -14.74 -4.76
N PRO A 126 7.82 -15.91 -4.19
CA PRO A 126 7.21 -17.00 -4.95
C PRO A 126 5.93 -16.53 -5.66
N ASP A 127 5.67 -17.11 -6.83
CA ASP A 127 4.45 -16.86 -7.60
C ASP A 127 3.20 -17.48 -6.95
N ASN A 128 2.02 -17.20 -7.51
CA ASN A 128 0.74 -17.70 -7.02
C ASN A 128 0.56 -19.23 -7.11
N LYS A 129 1.54 -20.03 -7.54
CA LYS A 129 1.49 -21.50 -7.47
C LYS A 129 2.44 -22.07 -6.42
N HIS A 130 3.37 -21.25 -5.93
CA HIS A 130 4.42 -21.66 -4.99
C HIS A 130 4.32 -20.93 -3.64
N GLN A 131 3.29 -20.10 -3.41
CA GLN A 131 3.08 -19.51 -2.09
C GLN A 131 2.68 -20.57 -1.08
N PRO A 132 3.15 -20.45 0.17
CA PRO A 132 2.65 -21.27 1.26
C PRO A 132 1.13 -21.05 1.42
N CYS A 133 0.44 -22.07 1.95
CA CYS A 133 -0.97 -22.00 2.35
C CYS A 133 -2.04 -21.99 1.25
N GLN A 134 -1.70 -22.26 0.00
CA GLN A 134 -2.68 -22.32 -1.09
C GLN A 134 -3.74 -23.42 -0.94
N ASN A 135 -3.40 -24.51 -0.25
CA ASN A 135 -4.28 -25.68 -0.07
C ASN A 135 -4.97 -25.72 1.32
N ALA A 136 -4.98 -24.61 2.07
CA ALA A 136 -5.65 -24.59 3.37
C ALA A 136 -7.18 -24.60 3.17
N GLU A 137 -7.81 -25.76 3.31
CA GLU A 137 -9.24 -26.00 3.04
C GLU A 137 -10.21 -25.18 3.90
N ARG A 138 -9.76 -24.44 4.94
CA ARG A 138 -10.64 -23.69 5.85
C ARG A 138 -10.02 -22.41 6.41
N GLN A 139 -10.76 -21.31 6.22
CA GLN A 139 -10.63 -19.94 6.79
C GLN A 139 -9.25 -19.29 6.61
N PRO A 140 -9.15 -17.94 6.50
CA PRO A 140 -7.93 -17.33 5.94
C PRO A 140 -6.72 -17.86 6.69
N PRO A 141 -5.76 -18.49 5.99
CA PRO A 141 -4.65 -19.13 6.65
C PRO A 141 -3.93 -18.09 7.50
N ALA A 142 -3.44 -18.51 8.66
CA ALA A 142 -2.63 -17.66 9.51
C ALA A 142 -1.33 -17.31 8.74
N GLN A 143 -1.36 -16.16 8.06
CA GLN A 143 -0.31 -15.68 7.18
C GLN A 143 -0.21 -14.16 7.23
N VAL A 144 0.97 -13.63 6.91
CA VAL A 144 1.18 -12.20 6.70
C VAL A 144 1.31 -11.90 5.22
N ASP A 145 0.89 -10.72 4.79
CA ASP A 145 1.23 -10.23 3.46
C ASP A 145 2.75 -10.05 3.36
N HIS A 146 3.35 -10.64 2.33
CA HIS A 146 4.77 -10.43 2.05
C HIS A 146 5.01 -8.93 1.83
N SER A 147 5.94 -8.35 2.59
CA SER A 147 6.27 -6.92 2.49
C SER A 147 7.72 -6.63 2.85
N VAL A 148 8.24 -5.54 2.28
CA VAL A 148 9.49 -4.92 2.69
C VAL A 148 9.17 -3.50 3.12
N ILE A 149 9.43 -3.17 4.40
CA ILE A 149 9.09 -1.87 4.99
C ILE A 149 10.37 -1.22 5.52
N PRO A 150 10.73 0.00 5.07
CA PRO A 150 11.88 0.71 5.62
C PRO A 150 11.63 1.19 7.05
N SER A 151 12.65 1.16 7.88
CA SER A 151 12.63 1.75 9.22
C SER A 151 12.38 3.26 9.15
N PRO A 152 11.90 3.89 10.24
CA PRO A 152 11.60 5.33 10.27
C PRO A 152 12.78 6.22 9.85
N ASP A 153 14.00 5.81 10.15
CA ASP A 153 15.25 6.49 9.80
C ASP A 153 15.83 6.10 8.42
N GLY A 154 15.19 5.13 7.74
CA GLY A 154 15.65 4.59 6.45
C GLY A 154 16.99 3.84 6.51
N LEU A 155 17.51 3.52 7.69
CA LEU A 155 18.80 2.81 7.80
C LEU A 155 18.64 1.29 7.70
N GLN A 156 17.43 0.78 7.92
CA GLN A 156 17.11 -0.64 7.95
C GLN A 156 15.88 -0.93 7.09
N LEU A 157 15.77 -2.18 6.66
CA LEU A 157 14.58 -2.74 6.03
C LEU A 157 14.10 -3.92 6.86
N ALA A 158 12.79 -4.01 7.09
CA ALA A 158 12.16 -5.22 7.59
C ALA A 158 11.51 -5.96 6.41
N HIS A 159 11.96 -7.17 6.14
CA HIS A 159 11.34 -8.11 5.22
C HIS A 159 10.46 -9.07 6.01
N ILE A 160 9.14 -8.96 5.81
CA ILE A 160 8.13 -9.68 6.58
C ILE A 160 7.39 -10.62 5.64
N TYR A 161 7.39 -11.92 5.97
CA TYR A 161 6.75 -12.95 5.15
C TYR A 161 6.35 -14.17 5.97
N SER A 162 5.48 -15.02 5.42
CA SER A 162 5.15 -16.32 6.00
C SER A 162 5.91 -17.42 5.25
N PRO A 163 6.93 -18.07 5.85
CA PRO A 163 7.61 -19.19 5.19
C PRO A 163 6.73 -20.45 5.08
N LEU A 164 5.80 -20.60 6.04
CA LEU A 164 4.85 -21.70 6.16
C LEU A 164 3.56 -21.16 6.80
N CYS A 165 2.49 -21.93 6.75
CA CYS A 165 1.23 -21.57 7.42
C CYS A 165 1.39 -21.53 8.93
N GLY A 166 0.80 -20.52 9.55
CA GLY A 166 0.90 -20.33 10.99
C GLY A 166 2.28 -19.83 11.43
N LYS A 167 3.13 -19.35 10.51
CA LYS A 167 4.41 -18.73 10.85
C LYS A 167 4.58 -17.39 10.17
N VAL A 168 5.24 -16.47 10.86
CA VAL A 168 5.75 -15.21 10.31
C VAL A 168 7.22 -15.09 10.62
N THR A 169 8.00 -14.67 9.64
CA THR A 169 9.41 -14.33 9.76
C THR A 169 9.56 -12.84 9.49
N VAL A 170 10.33 -12.16 10.34
CA VAL A 170 10.81 -10.80 10.13
C VAL A 170 12.33 -10.86 10.01
N GLU A 171 12.84 -10.50 8.85
CA GLU A 171 14.25 -10.36 8.56
C GLU A 171 14.63 -8.87 8.57
N PHE A 172 15.70 -8.53 9.28
CA PHE A 172 16.23 -7.18 9.31
C PHE A 172 17.48 -7.08 8.44
N LEU A 173 17.42 -6.17 7.46
CA LEU A 173 18.50 -5.92 6.51
C LEU A 173 19.03 -4.50 6.69
N HIS A 174 20.34 -4.32 6.52
CA HIS A 174 20.90 -2.98 6.38
C HIS A 174 20.48 -2.38 5.05
N ALA A 175 19.88 -1.19 5.05
CA ALA A 175 19.38 -0.58 3.82
C ALA A 175 20.49 -0.29 2.80
N ASN A 176 21.72 -0.01 3.24
CA ASN A 176 22.83 0.40 2.37
C ASN A 176 23.43 -0.75 1.53
N ASN A 177 23.47 -1.97 2.05
CA ASN A 177 24.12 -3.12 1.42
C ASN A 177 23.22 -4.36 1.32
N LEU A 178 22.00 -4.30 1.87
CA LEU A 178 21.01 -5.38 1.91
C LEU A 178 21.49 -6.64 2.64
N ASN A 179 22.54 -6.54 3.47
CA ASN A 179 22.97 -7.67 4.29
C ASN A 179 21.95 -7.91 5.40
N LEU A 180 21.48 -9.15 5.49
CA LEU A 180 20.74 -9.67 6.64
C LEU A 180 21.63 -9.61 7.89
N PHE A 181 21.15 -8.99 8.96
CA PHE A 181 21.88 -8.91 10.22
C PHE A 181 21.11 -9.49 11.42
N ASP A 182 19.79 -9.68 11.30
CA ASP A 182 18.98 -10.40 12.27
C ASP A 182 17.74 -11.01 11.61
N ASN A 183 17.19 -12.07 12.17
CA ASN A 183 15.89 -12.61 11.78
C ASN A 183 15.17 -13.23 12.97
N GLN A 184 13.84 -13.14 12.97
CA GLN A 184 12.99 -13.67 14.02
C GLN A 184 11.78 -14.35 13.40
N THR A 185 11.45 -15.54 13.89
CA THR A 185 10.27 -16.30 13.44
C THR A 185 9.34 -16.59 14.61
N LEU A 186 8.05 -16.39 14.38
CA LEU A 186 6.98 -16.53 15.37
C LEU A 186 5.88 -17.43 14.82
N ASP A 187 5.27 -18.19 15.71
CA ASP A 187 4.02 -18.88 15.40
C ASP A 187 2.85 -17.89 15.52
N ILE A 188 1.94 -17.96 14.54
CA ILE A 188 0.79 -17.07 14.41
C ILE A 188 -0.48 -17.89 14.23
N ASP A 189 -1.58 -17.42 14.81
CA ASP A 189 -2.88 -18.09 14.78
C ASP A 189 -3.90 -17.39 13.87
N GLY A 190 -3.51 -16.27 13.25
CA GLY A 190 -4.33 -15.56 12.28
C GLY A 190 -3.53 -14.54 11.47
N PRO A 191 -4.20 -13.86 10.52
CA PRO A 191 -3.56 -12.84 9.70
C PRO A 191 -3.03 -11.68 10.53
N MET A 192 -1.84 -11.19 10.16
CA MET A 192 -1.17 -10.08 10.84
C MET A 192 -0.88 -8.92 9.89
N LYS A 193 -0.79 -7.72 10.47
CA LYS A 193 -0.23 -6.53 9.84
C LYS A 193 1.09 -6.18 10.50
N ALA A 194 2.02 -5.68 9.70
CA ALA A 194 3.31 -5.18 10.15
C ALA A 194 3.36 -3.66 10.01
N THR A 195 3.86 -2.98 11.04
CA THR A 195 4.18 -1.54 11.02
C THR A 195 5.44 -1.30 11.83
N TRP A 196 6.21 -0.28 11.48
CA TRP A 196 7.29 0.20 12.35
C TRP A 196 6.73 1.03 13.51
N HIS A 197 7.38 0.92 14.65
CA HIS A 197 7.26 1.87 15.74
C HIS A 197 8.32 2.98 15.59
N PRO A 198 8.05 4.24 15.99
CA PRO A 198 9.04 5.32 15.98
C PRO A 198 10.39 4.96 16.62
N ASP A 199 10.38 4.24 17.75
CA ASP A 199 11.58 3.72 18.44
C ASP A 199 12.39 2.65 17.66
N GLY A 200 12.02 2.31 16.42
CA GLY A 200 12.83 1.42 15.57
C GLY A 200 12.64 -0.07 15.85
N TYR A 201 11.42 -0.50 16.17
CA TYR A 201 11.04 -1.93 16.18
C TYR A 201 9.81 -2.16 15.33
N VAL A 202 9.59 -3.39 14.86
CA VAL A 202 8.39 -3.78 14.12
C VAL A 202 7.31 -4.24 15.10
N ILE A 203 6.08 -3.80 14.87
CA ILE A 203 4.88 -4.31 15.52
C ILE A 203 4.20 -5.26 14.54
N LEU A 204 4.04 -6.52 14.93
CA LEU A 204 3.10 -7.44 14.28
C LEU A 204 1.82 -7.49 15.11
N ALA A 205 0.67 -7.23 14.49
CA ALA A 205 -0.60 -7.23 15.20
C ALA A 205 -1.72 -7.85 14.37
N THR A 206 -2.62 -8.55 15.06
CA THR A 206 -3.87 -9.06 14.46
C THR A 206 -4.95 -7.99 14.52
N ASN A 207 -5.79 -7.88 13.48
CA ASN A 207 -6.86 -6.86 13.48
C ASN A 207 -7.93 -7.09 14.57
N ASN A 208 -8.16 -8.35 14.99
CA ASN A 208 -9.37 -8.72 15.74
C ASN A 208 -9.11 -9.31 17.14
N SER A 209 -7.91 -9.82 17.42
CA SER A 209 -7.66 -10.58 18.67
C SER A 209 -6.95 -9.77 19.75
N GLY A 210 -6.58 -8.52 19.47
CA GLY A 210 -5.81 -7.67 20.38
C GLY A 210 -4.38 -8.16 20.64
N LYS A 211 -3.96 -9.27 20.01
CA LYS A 211 -2.60 -9.78 20.08
C LYS A 211 -1.67 -8.95 19.20
N ALA A 212 -0.58 -8.50 19.80
CA ALA A 212 0.53 -7.86 19.11
C ALA A 212 1.86 -8.33 19.69
N TRP A 213 2.90 -8.24 18.87
CA TRP A 213 4.28 -8.56 19.21
C TRP A 213 5.18 -7.41 18.82
N LYS A 214 6.05 -7.02 19.74
CA LYS A 214 7.22 -6.19 19.50
C LYS A 214 8.35 -7.08 18.99
N ILE A 215 8.88 -6.74 17.82
CA ILE A 215 9.99 -7.42 17.17
C ILE A 215 11.09 -6.38 16.94
N ALA A 216 12.11 -6.41 17.79
CA ALA A 216 13.24 -5.50 17.70
C ALA A 216 14.49 -6.28 17.30
N PRO A 217 15.37 -5.74 16.44
CA PRO A 217 16.58 -6.46 16.05
C PRO A 217 17.41 -6.90 17.25
N LEU A 218 18.02 -8.08 17.15
CA LEU A 218 18.90 -8.69 18.16
C LEU A 218 18.23 -8.92 19.52
N SER A 219 16.89 -8.89 19.57
CA SER A 219 16.09 -9.10 20.77
C SER A 219 14.99 -10.10 20.49
N ALA A 220 14.70 -11.03 21.41
CA ALA A 220 13.60 -11.97 21.23
C ALA A 220 12.25 -11.22 21.10
N PRO A 221 11.30 -11.73 20.28
CA PRO A 221 9.96 -11.15 20.20
C PRO A 221 9.26 -11.09 21.55
N GLN A 222 8.58 -9.98 21.83
CA GLN A 222 7.87 -9.77 23.10
C GLN A 222 6.39 -9.50 22.83
N PRO A 223 5.46 -10.20 23.50
CA PRO A 223 4.05 -9.83 23.46
C PRO A 223 3.85 -8.40 23.97
N MET A 224 2.94 -7.65 23.34
CA MET A 224 2.58 -6.31 23.75
C MET A 224 1.08 -6.07 23.58
N THR A 225 0.57 -5.01 24.21
CA THR A 225 -0.79 -4.51 23.93
C THR A 225 -0.84 -4.00 22.50
N SER A 226 -1.85 -4.41 21.74
CA SER A 226 -2.05 -3.89 20.37
C SER A 226 -2.22 -2.37 20.40
N PRO A 227 -1.48 -1.61 19.59
CA PRO A 227 -1.67 -0.16 19.49
C PRO A 227 -3.04 0.16 18.88
N GLU A 228 -3.53 1.37 19.13
CA GLU A 228 -4.79 1.87 18.55
C GLU A 228 -4.70 2.05 17.04
N CYS A 229 -3.48 2.28 16.53
CA CYS A 229 -3.23 2.45 15.11
C CYS A 229 -2.05 1.60 14.63
N LEU A 230 -2.19 1.06 13.41
CA LEU A 230 -1.17 0.31 12.68
C LEU A 230 -0.84 0.93 11.32
N SER A 231 -1.37 2.12 11.08
CA SER A 231 -1.21 2.87 9.84
C SER A 231 -0.97 4.35 10.19
N PRO A 232 -0.07 5.04 9.47
CA PRO A 232 0.87 4.54 8.47
C PRO A 232 1.82 3.43 8.94
N VAL A 233 2.35 2.64 7.99
CA VAL A 233 3.27 1.52 8.31
C VAL A 233 4.72 1.96 8.57
N THR A 234 5.07 3.17 8.12
CA THR A 234 6.37 3.83 8.33
C THR A 234 6.19 5.34 8.14
N THR A 235 7.25 6.12 8.27
CA THR A 235 7.24 7.60 8.17
C THR A 235 6.87 8.10 6.77
N SER A 236 7.17 7.34 5.72
CA SER A 236 6.69 7.61 4.35
C SER A 236 5.34 6.93 4.10
N SER A 237 4.32 7.73 3.76
CA SER A 237 2.97 7.26 3.44
C SER A 237 2.13 8.34 2.76
N GLU A 238 0.86 8.06 2.48
CA GLU A 238 -0.08 9.11 2.06
C GLU A 238 -0.40 10.14 3.17
N ILE A 239 0.06 9.96 4.40
CA ILE A 239 -0.13 10.87 5.55
C ILE A 239 1.24 11.38 6.03
N SER A 240 1.44 12.70 6.10
CA SER A 240 2.66 13.31 6.64
C SER A 240 2.77 13.15 8.16
N LEU A 241 3.94 13.44 8.73
CA LEU A 241 4.17 13.42 10.18
C LEU A 241 3.28 14.44 10.93
N GLU A 242 2.85 15.50 10.25
CA GLU A 242 1.95 16.54 10.76
C GLU A 242 0.47 16.19 10.58
N GLY A 243 0.14 15.01 10.02
CA GLY A 243 -1.22 14.57 9.80
C GLY A 243 -1.89 15.18 8.56
N GLN A 244 -1.10 15.52 7.53
CA GLN A 244 -1.64 15.94 6.23
C GLN A 244 -1.72 14.75 5.28
N GLN A 245 -2.94 14.39 4.87
CA GLN A 245 -3.14 13.37 3.84
C GLN A 245 -2.98 13.97 2.45
N VAL A 246 -2.19 13.35 1.59
CA VAL A 246 -2.04 13.70 0.17
C VAL A 246 -2.75 12.68 -0.71
N TYR A 247 -3.50 13.15 -1.71
CA TYR A 247 -4.23 12.30 -2.66
C TYR A 247 -4.53 13.05 -3.96
N PHE A 248 -5.00 12.32 -4.97
CA PHE A 248 -5.43 12.90 -6.24
C PHE A 248 -6.94 13.19 -6.23
N GLU A 249 -7.30 14.43 -6.59
CA GLU A 249 -8.66 14.81 -6.94
C GLU A 249 -8.69 15.11 -8.45
N GLY A 250 -9.09 14.11 -9.23
CA GLY A 250 -8.88 14.12 -10.69
C GLY A 250 -7.39 14.02 -11.02
N GLU A 251 -6.85 14.99 -11.76
CA GLU A 251 -5.42 15.07 -12.08
C GLU A 251 -4.64 15.96 -11.11
N GLN A 252 -5.33 16.63 -10.18
CA GLN A 252 -4.72 17.56 -9.26
C GLN A 252 -4.32 16.86 -7.96
N LEU A 253 -3.11 17.15 -7.50
CA LEU A 253 -2.66 16.75 -6.18
C LEU A 253 -3.23 17.71 -5.12
N VAL A 254 -3.90 17.16 -4.13
CA VAL A 254 -4.52 17.93 -3.05
C VAL A 254 -4.13 17.37 -1.69
N THR A 255 -4.26 18.20 -0.66
CA THR A 255 -4.01 17.82 0.73
C THR A 255 -5.23 18.04 1.60
N LYS A 256 -5.37 17.20 2.62
CA LYS A 256 -6.40 17.33 3.65
C LYS A 256 -5.78 17.13 5.03
N ASN A 257 -6.03 18.07 5.93
CA ASN A 257 -5.63 17.91 7.33
C ASN A 257 -6.56 16.89 8.01
N ILE A 258 -5.99 15.78 8.48
CA ILE A 258 -6.68 14.71 9.20
C ILE A 258 -6.19 14.58 10.66
N GLY A 259 -5.24 15.42 11.05
CA GLY A 259 -4.67 15.51 12.40
C GLY A 259 -3.53 14.51 12.67
N SER A 260 -2.60 14.90 13.55
CA SER A 260 -1.41 14.11 13.90
C SER A 260 -1.72 12.78 14.58
N GLN A 261 -2.91 12.62 15.17
CA GLN A 261 -3.41 11.36 15.69
C GLN A 261 -3.68 10.30 14.61
N LYS A 262 -3.54 10.66 13.32
CA LYS A 262 -3.57 9.74 12.18
C LYS A 262 -2.20 9.58 11.50
N ALA A 263 -1.19 10.33 11.95
CA ALA A 263 0.16 10.26 11.41
C ALA A 263 0.89 9.01 11.92
N PHE A 264 2.05 8.72 11.32
CA PHE A 264 2.90 7.61 11.76
C PHE A 264 3.21 7.73 13.26
N GLY A 265 3.07 6.62 13.99
CA GLY A 265 3.30 6.59 15.43
C GLY A 265 2.18 7.20 16.28
N CYS A 266 0.93 7.22 15.79
CA CYS A 266 -0.30 7.62 16.49
C CYS A 266 -0.67 6.76 17.73
N GLN A 267 0.31 6.53 18.60
CA GLN A 267 0.26 5.70 19.79
C GLN A 267 0.06 6.54 21.05
#